data_AF-A0A2N9EDU7-F1
#
_entry.id   AF-A0A2N9EDU7-F1
#
_cell.length_a   1.000
_cell.length_b   1.000
_cell.length_c   1.000
_cell.angle_alpha   90.00
_cell.angle_beta   90.00
_cell.angle_gamma   90.00
#
_symmetry.space_group_name_H-M   'P 1'
#
loop_
_entity.id
_entity.type
_entity.pdbx_description
1 polymer ?
#
loop_
_entity_poly.entity_id
_entity_poly.type
_entity_poly.pdbx_seq_one_letter_code
_entity_poly.pdbx_strand_id
1 'polypeptide(L)'
;MEAASASASAGSVTFYDFLDRMRNPASLDLVRSIKSFIVSFSFNAANPENDGKKVQEFYLTMEAAIREHPLWAGATHEEHDSAMEGLEKPS
;
A
#
# COMPACT_ATOMS: atom_id res chain seq x y z
N MET A 1 -9.55 12.21 28.07
CA MET A 1 -8.92 12.29 26.73
C MET A 1 -7.64 11.48 26.79
N GLU A 2 -7.70 10.17 26.54
CA GLU A 2 -6.52 9.30 26.51
C GLU A 2 -6.76 8.12 25.55
N ALA A 3 -6.84 8.42 24.25
CA ALA A 3 -7.01 7.41 23.19
C ALA A 3 -5.98 7.54 22.06
N ALA A 4 -4.98 8.43 22.21
CA ALA A 4 -4.01 8.72 21.15
C ALA A 4 -2.76 7.82 21.19
N SER A 5 -2.47 7.15 22.30
CA SER A 5 -1.19 6.41 22.49
C SER A 5 -1.21 4.99 21.92
N ALA A 6 -2.38 4.34 21.85
CA ALA A 6 -2.50 2.98 21.30
C ALA A 6 -2.41 2.93 19.76
N SER A 7 -2.77 4.03 19.08
CA SER A 7 -2.87 4.08 17.61
C SER A 7 -1.49 4.09 16.92
N ALA A 8 -0.48 4.75 17.50
CA ALA A 8 0.86 4.79 16.94
C ALA A 8 1.58 3.42 17.00
N SER A 9 1.36 2.66 18.08
CA SER A 9 1.93 1.32 18.26
C SER A 9 1.25 0.30 17.34
N ALA A 10 -0.07 0.39 17.17
CA ALA A 10 -0.83 -0.44 16.24
C ALA A 10 -0.41 -0.17 14.77
N GLY A 11 -0.30 1.10 14.37
CA GLY A 11 0.14 1.50 13.03
C GLY A 11 1.58 1.08 12.67
N SER A 12 2.44 0.87 13.67
CA SER A 12 3.78 0.35 13.45
C SER A 12 3.74 -1.15 13.13
N VAL A 13 2.96 -1.92 13.88
CA VAL A 13 2.80 -3.37 13.69
C VAL A 13 2.19 -3.69 12.33
N THR A 14 1.23 -2.88 11.89
CA THR A 14 0.54 -3.05 10.60
C THR A 14 1.44 -2.77 9.40
N PHE A 15 2.33 -1.78 9.50
CA PHE A 15 3.34 -1.51 8.47
C PHE A 15 4.36 -2.66 8.34
N TYR A 16 4.84 -3.23 9.45
CA TYR A 16 5.76 -4.37 9.39
C TYR A 16 5.09 -5.63 8.84
N ASP A 17 3.80 -5.87 9.15
CA ASP A 17 3.03 -6.98 8.58
C ASP A 17 2.88 -6.83 7.07
N PHE A 18 2.56 -5.60 6.61
CA PHE A 18 2.55 -5.27 5.18
C PHE A 18 3.90 -5.55 4.52
N LEU A 19 5.01 -5.10 5.11
CA LEU A 19 6.35 -5.35 4.57
C LEU A 19 6.70 -6.83 4.53
N ASP A 20 6.29 -7.61 5.53
CA ASP A 20 6.51 -9.06 5.56
C ASP A 20 5.74 -9.76 4.42
N ARG A 21 4.47 -9.41 4.23
CA ARG A 21 3.67 -9.93 3.09
C ARG A 21 4.24 -9.49 1.75
N MET A 22 4.79 -8.28 1.66
CA MET A 22 5.48 -7.77 0.45
C MET A 22 6.84 -8.42 0.20
N ARG A 23 7.44 -9.09 1.20
CA ARG A 23 8.64 -9.92 1.03
C ARG A 23 8.33 -11.34 0.55
N ASN A 24 7.06 -11.76 0.60
CA ASN A 24 6.65 -13.08 0.15
C ASN A 24 6.80 -13.19 -1.38
N PRO A 25 7.35 -14.30 -1.93
CA PRO A 25 7.45 -14.48 -3.38
C PRO A 25 6.10 -14.37 -4.11
N ALA A 26 4.98 -14.66 -3.45
CA ALA A 26 3.65 -14.53 -4.04
C ALA A 26 3.24 -13.07 -4.29
N SER A 27 3.77 -12.08 -3.55
CA SER A 27 3.47 -10.65 -3.76
C SER A 27 4.44 -9.96 -4.72
N LEU A 28 5.36 -10.69 -5.36
CA LEU A 28 6.37 -10.10 -6.26
C LEU A 28 5.76 -9.28 -7.40
N ASP A 29 4.58 -9.66 -7.89
CA ASP A 29 3.88 -8.91 -8.94
C ASP A 29 3.35 -7.55 -8.44
N LEU A 30 2.88 -7.48 -7.19
CA LEU A 30 2.52 -6.22 -6.52
C LEU A 30 3.76 -5.33 -6.36
N VAL A 31 4.87 -5.89 -5.85
CA VAL A 31 6.15 -5.18 -5.68
C VAL A 31 6.68 -4.64 -7.02
N ARG A 32 6.59 -5.44 -8.09
CA ARG A 32 6.97 -5.00 -9.44
C ARG A 32 6.08 -3.87 -9.93
N SER A 33 4.77 -3.98 -9.70
CA SER A 33 3.80 -2.96 -10.10
C SER A 33 4.08 -1.63 -9.40
N ILE A 34 4.38 -1.65 -8.10
CA ILE A 34 4.78 -0.45 -7.32
C ILE A 34 6.06 0.16 -7.85
N LYS A 35 7.11 -0.65 -8.05
CA LYS A 35 8.39 -0.17 -8.60
C LYS A 35 8.22 0.42 -10.01
N SER A 36 7.45 -0.25 -10.86
CA SER A 36 7.15 0.20 -12.22
C SER A 36 6.42 1.54 -12.21
N PHE A 37 5.44 1.71 -11.32
CA PHE A 37 4.74 2.96 -11.13
C PHE A 37 5.70 4.08 -10.69
N ILE A 38 6.51 3.88 -9.64
CA ILE A 38 7.47 4.89 -9.15
C ILE A 38 8.43 5.33 -10.26
N VAL A 39 8.95 4.37 -11.01
CA VAL A 39 9.84 4.63 -12.14
C VAL A 39 9.11 5.45 -13.21
N SER A 40 7.95 4.99 -13.66
CA SER A 40 7.14 5.66 -14.70
C SER A 40 6.68 7.06 -14.29
N PHE A 41 6.41 7.23 -12.99
CA PHE A 41 6.02 8.51 -12.39
C PHE A 41 7.21 9.48 -12.35
N SER A 42 8.40 9.00 -12.01
CA SER A 42 9.64 9.79 -12.01
C SER A 42 10.08 10.22 -13.41
N PHE A 43 9.70 9.46 -14.44
CA PHE A 43 9.96 9.80 -15.85
C PHE A 43 8.92 10.75 -16.46
N ASN A 44 7.76 10.94 -15.82
CA ASN A 44 6.76 11.89 -16.29
C ASN A 44 7.14 13.32 -15.92
N ALA A 45 6.90 14.27 -16.82
CA ALA A 45 6.98 15.68 -16.47
C ALA A 45 5.97 16.00 -15.36
N ALA A 46 6.37 16.79 -14.37
CA ALA A 46 5.51 17.17 -13.25
C ALA A 46 4.25 17.88 -13.75
N ASN A 47 3.09 17.27 -13.51
CA ASN A 47 1.78 17.75 -13.89
C ASN A 47 0.82 17.54 -12.70
N PRO A 48 0.74 18.48 -11.75
CA PRO A 48 0.08 18.25 -10.46
C PRO A 48 -1.39 17.80 -10.57
N GLU A 49 -2.12 18.24 -11.60
CA GLU A 49 -3.51 17.83 -11.86
C GLU A 49 -3.64 16.38 -12.37
N ASN A 50 -2.68 15.90 -13.15
CA ASN A 50 -2.67 14.53 -13.68
C ASN A 50 -1.98 13.56 -12.72
N ASP A 51 -0.95 14.03 -12.03
CA ASP A 51 -0.15 13.26 -11.09
C ASP A 51 -1.00 12.80 -9.90
N GLY A 52 -1.86 13.68 -9.36
CA GLY A 52 -2.83 13.31 -8.34
C GLY A 52 -3.79 12.21 -8.79
N LYS A 53 -4.34 12.32 -10.01
CA LYS A 53 -5.23 11.30 -10.59
C LYS A 53 -4.52 9.97 -10.80
N LYS A 54 -3.31 9.98 -11.37
CA LYS A 54 -2.50 8.77 -11.59
C LYS A 54 -2.19 8.04 -10.29
N VAL A 55 -1.85 8.80 -9.24
CA VAL A 55 -1.62 8.25 -7.90
C VAL A 55 -2.90 7.64 -7.33
N GLN A 56 -4.04 8.34 -7.39
CA GLN A 56 -5.32 7.81 -6.92
C GLN A 56 -5.74 6.54 -7.68
N GLU A 57 -5.65 6.53 -9.01
CA GLU A 57 -5.96 5.34 -9.83
C GLU A 57 -5.03 4.16 -9.49
N PHE A 58 -3.75 4.44 -9.22
CA PHE A 58 -2.80 3.43 -8.77
C PHE A 58 -3.20 2.85 -7.41
N TYR A 59 -3.58 3.69 -6.43
CA TYR A 59 -4.06 3.22 -5.13
C TYR A 59 -5.31 2.36 -5.25
N LEU A 60 -6.31 2.77 -6.03
CA LEU A 60 -7.53 1.98 -6.23
C LEU A 60 -7.23 0.62 -6.89
N THR A 61 -6.33 0.62 -7.87
CA THR A 61 -5.89 -0.62 -8.53
C THR A 61 -5.15 -1.55 -7.55
N MET A 62 -4.29 -0.98 -6.71
CA MET A 62 -3.53 -1.74 -5.72
C MET A 62 -4.43 -2.29 -4.61
N GLU A 63 -5.42 -1.51 -4.15
CA GLU A 63 -6.42 -1.94 -3.16
C GLU A 63 -7.18 -3.16 -3.67
N ALA A 64 -7.71 -3.10 -4.90
CA ALA A 64 -8.39 -4.23 -5.52
C ALA A 64 -7.46 -5.44 -5.63
N ALA A 65 -6.23 -5.23 -6.12
CA ALA A 65 -5.25 -6.29 -6.27
C ALA A 65 -4.90 -6.97 -4.93
N ILE A 66 -4.74 -6.19 -3.85
CA ILE A 66 -4.47 -6.70 -2.49
C ILE A 66 -5.69 -7.49 -1.98
N ARG A 67 -6.91 -6.96 -2.11
CA ARG A 67 -8.14 -7.64 -1.67
C ARG A 67 -8.38 -8.97 -2.37
N GLU A 68 -8.05 -9.05 -3.66
CA GLU A 68 -8.18 -10.27 -4.45
C GLU A 68 -6.98 -11.21 -4.31
N HIS A 69 -5.89 -10.77 -3.64
CA HIS A 69 -4.66 -11.53 -3.56
C HIS A 69 -4.78 -12.70 -2.58
N PRO A 70 -4.24 -13.90 -2.90
CA PRO A 70 -4.29 -15.07 -2.03
C PRO A 70 -3.61 -14.85 -0.66
N LEU A 71 -2.63 -13.95 -0.57
CA LEU A 71 -1.97 -13.57 0.70
C LEU A 71 -2.88 -12.77 1.65
N TRP A 72 -4.00 -12.25 1.15
CA TRP A 72 -5.00 -11.49 1.91
C TRP A 72 -6.39 -12.13 1.85
N ALA A 73 -6.52 -13.34 1.29
CA ALA A 73 -7.78 -14.07 1.12
C ALA A 73 -8.48 -14.50 2.43
N GLY A 74 -7.86 -14.24 3.59
CA GLY A 74 -8.46 -14.38 4.92
C GLY A 74 -8.16 -13.20 5.84
N ALA A 75 -7.63 -12.11 5.29
CA ALA A 75 -7.32 -10.91 6.05
C ALA A 75 -8.62 -10.15 6.37
N THR A 76 -8.68 -9.61 7.57
CA THR A 76 -9.78 -8.76 8.04
C THR A 76 -9.79 -7.42 7.29
N HIS A 77 -10.93 -6.71 7.38
CA HIS A 77 -11.04 -5.36 6.79
C HIS A 77 -9.96 -4.41 7.35
N GLU A 78 -9.62 -4.56 8.63
CA GLU A 78 -8.57 -3.80 9.31
C GLU A 78 -7.18 -4.11 8.73
N GLU A 79 -6.90 -5.37 8.38
CA GLU A 79 -5.65 -5.76 7.72
C GLU A 79 -5.55 -5.30 6.26
N HIS A 80 -6.69 -5.14 5.57
CA HIS A 80 -6.74 -4.53 4.23
C HIS A 80 -6.47 -3.03 4.31
N ASP A 81 -7.12 -2.33 5.24
CA ASP A 81 -6.90 -0.90 5.49
C ASP A 81 -5.46 -0.62 5.90
N SER A 82 -4.93 -1.45 6.80
CA SER A 82 -3.52 -1.47 7.22
C SER A 82 -2.52 -1.61 6.06
N ALA A 83 -2.82 -2.47 5.09
CA ALA A 83 -1.97 -2.66 3.92
C ALA A 83 -1.97 -1.42 3.01
N MET A 84 -3.11 -0.72 2.92
CA MET A 84 -3.22 0.55 2.21
C MET A 84 -2.47 1.68 2.93
N GLU A 85 -2.60 1.78 4.25
CA GLU A 85 -1.82 2.73 5.06
C GLU A 85 -0.30 2.51 4.92
N GLY A 86 0.12 1.24 4.83
CA GLY A 86 1.53 0.89 4.61
C GLY A 86 2.05 1.26 3.22
N LEU A 87 1.18 1.33 2.23
CA LEU A 87 1.49 1.81 0.87
C LEU A 87 1.60 3.34 0.81
N GLU A 88 0.80 4.07 1.61
CA GLU A 88 0.82 5.53 1.73
C GLU A 88 2.04 6.09 2.45
N LYS A 89 2.73 5.27 3.26
CA LYS A 89 4.03 5.59 3.88
C LYS A 89 5.18 4.81 3.22
N PRO A 90 5.63 5.20 2.02
CA PRO A 90 6.96 4.78 1.57
C PRO A 90 7.98 5.47 2.49
N SER A 91 8.56 4.70 3.41
CA SER A 91 9.62 5.19 4.30
C SER A 91 10.86 5.66 3.54
#